data_AF-A0A2E5Q5T0-F1
#
_entry.id   AF-A0A2E5Q5T0-F1
#
_cell.length_a   1.000
_cell.length_b   1.000
_cell.length_c   1.000
_cell.angle_alpha   90.00
_cell.angle_beta   90.00
_cell.angle_gamma   90.00
#
_symmetry.space_group_name_H-M   'P 1'
#
loop_
_entity.id
_entity.type
_entity.pdbx_description
1 polymer ?
#
loop_
_entity_poly.entity_id
_entity_poly.type
_entity_poly.pdbx_seq_one_letter_code
_entity_poly.pdbx_strand_id
1 'polypeptide(L)'
;GIEAKIRLVDQTQYIERYRQKDFDMLVAVWGQSETPGNEQREYWGSDAADSVGSRNLAGIKDPVVDELIELLVKSESREQLNVRTRALDRVLLWGHYVVPHWHIRADRVLYWDKFSRPPSPVRSGVMTTRWWYDAQKAAALEQARQ
;
A
#
# COMPACT_ATOMS: atom_id res chain seq x y z
N GLY A 1 -22.40 -24.39 7.57
CA GLY A 1 -21.41 -23.29 7.69
C GLY A 1 -20.43 -23.36 6.53
N ILE A 2 -19.49 -22.40 6.43
CA ILE A 2 -18.40 -22.41 5.43
C ILE A 2 -17.16 -23.07 6.07
N GLU A 3 -16.60 -24.09 5.42
CA GLU A 3 -15.35 -24.74 5.85
C GLU A 3 -14.16 -24.08 5.12
N ALA A 4 -13.21 -23.55 5.88
CA ALA A 4 -11.98 -22.93 5.34
C ALA A 4 -10.75 -23.68 5.81
N LYS A 5 -9.81 -23.98 4.90
CA LYS A 5 -8.54 -24.67 5.21
C LYS A 5 -7.36 -23.74 5.00
N ILE A 6 -6.66 -23.43 6.08
CA ILE A 6 -5.45 -22.60 6.02
C ILE A 6 -4.26 -23.51 5.69
N ARG A 7 -3.54 -23.17 4.61
CA ARG A 7 -2.33 -23.88 4.20
C ARG A 7 -1.12 -22.96 4.35
N LEU A 8 -0.24 -23.30 5.28
CA LEU A 8 1.08 -22.68 5.37
C LEU A 8 2.05 -23.43 4.43
N VAL A 9 2.78 -22.68 3.61
CA VAL A 9 3.76 -23.22 2.66
C VAL A 9 5.08 -22.47 2.81
N ASP A 10 6.16 -23.05 2.30
CA ASP A 10 7.44 -22.34 2.22
C ASP A 10 7.39 -21.19 1.21
N GLN A 11 8.38 -20.29 1.29
CA GLN A 11 8.43 -19.07 0.49
C GLN A 11 8.46 -19.35 -1.02
N THR A 12 9.17 -20.38 -1.47
CA THR A 12 9.30 -20.69 -2.90
C THR A 12 7.96 -21.19 -3.44
N GLN A 13 7.29 -22.10 -2.72
CA GLN A 13 5.94 -22.53 -3.07
C GLN A 13 4.95 -21.36 -3.04
N TYR A 14 5.02 -20.48 -2.04
CA TYR A 14 4.14 -19.30 -1.99
C TYR A 14 4.31 -18.41 -3.20
N ILE A 15 5.55 -18.07 -3.58
CA ILE A 15 5.83 -17.19 -4.72
C ILE A 15 5.34 -17.81 -6.03
N GLU A 16 5.56 -19.11 -6.23
CA GLU A 16 5.09 -19.77 -7.46
C GLU A 16 3.57 -19.76 -7.54
N ARG A 17 2.89 -20.17 -6.46
CA ARG A 17 1.42 -20.15 -6.41
C ARG A 17 0.84 -18.75 -6.55
N TYR A 18 1.49 -17.74 -5.94
CA TYR A 18 1.12 -16.34 -6.10
C TYR A 18 1.22 -15.90 -7.57
N ARG A 19 2.33 -16.22 -8.26
CA ARG A 19 2.54 -15.83 -9.66
C ARG A 19 1.59 -16.52 -10.62
N GLN A 20 1.31 -17.80 -10.37
CA GLN A 20 0.37 -18.61 -11.14
C GLN A 20 -1.09 -18.35 -10.76
N LYS A 21 -1.34 -17.51 -9.74
CA LYS A 21 -2.67 -17.28 -9.16
C LYS A 21 -3.38 -18.58 -8.70
N ASP A 22 -2.61 -19.55 -8.23
CA ASP A 22 -3.08 -20.83 -7.69
C ASP A 22 -3.45 -20.71 -6.20
N PHE A 23 -4.59 -20.09 -5.93
CA PHE A 23 -5.17 -19.96 -4.61
C PHE A 23 -6.68 -19.68 -4.72
N ASP A 24 -7.45 -20.04 -3.69
CA ASP A 24 -8.83 -19.57 -3.55
C ASP A 24 -8.88 -18.17 -2.92
N MET A 25 -8.08 -17.94 -1.88
CA MET A 25 -7.93 -16.66 -1.19
C MET A 25 -6.49 -16.51 -0.68
N LEU A 26 -6.00 -15.27 -0.65
CA LEU A 26 -4.75 -14.91 0.02
C LEU A 26 -4.88 -13.60 0.78
N VAL A 27 -3.90 -13.32 1.64
CA VAL A 27 -3.75 -12.02 2.29
C VAL A 27 -2.70 -11.22 1.53
N ALA A 28 -3.12 -10.16 0.85
CA ALA A 28 -2.27 -9.27 0.08
C ALA A 28 -2.33 -7.83 0.57
N VAL A 29 -1.31 -7.06 0.20
CA VAL A 29 -1.23 -5.63 0.42
C VAL A 29 -0.95 -4.96 -0.91
N TRP A 30 -1.77 -3.98 -1.29
CA TRP A 30 -1.48 -3.06 -2.39
C TRP A 30 -0.95 -1.75 -1.81
N GLY A 31 0.31 -1.44 -2.09
CA GLY A 31 0.89 -0.15 -1.75
C GLY A 31 0.23 0.95 -2.59
N GLN A 32 -0.41 1.90 -1.93
CA GLN A 32 -1.09 3.03 -2.57
C GLN A 32 -0.34 4.33 -2.35
N SER A 33 -0.55 5.27 -3.27
CA SER A 33 0.08 6.60 -3.30
C SER A 33 -0.97 7.69 -3.09
N GLU A 34 -0.57 8.86 -2.58
CA GLU A 34 -1.42 10.06 -2.61
C GLU A 34 -1.67 10.58 -4.04
N THR A 35 -0.92 10.06 -5.01
CA THR A 35 -1.06 10.35 -6.43
C THR A 35 -1.07 9.01 -7.17
N PRO A 36 -2.19 8.26 -7.13
CA PRO A 36 -2.29 7.01 -7.87
C PRO A 36 -2.16 7.28 -9.37
N GLY A 37 -1.60 6.34 -10.11
CA GLY A 37 -1.30 6.49 -11.53
C GLY A 37 -1.22 5.17 -12.27
N ASN A 38 -0.15 4.98 -13.05
CA ASN A 38 -0.03 3.85 -13.98
C ASN A 38 -0.06 2.48 -13.29
N GLU A 39 0.35 2.39 -12.03
CA GLU A 39 0.32 1.16 -11.24
C GLU A 39 -1.10 0.58 -11.08
N GLN A 40 -2.15 1.41 -11.22
CA GLN A 40 -3.52 0.92 -11.12
C GLN A 40 -3.89 -0.06 -12.25
N ARG A 41 -3.26 0.04 -13.44
CA ARG A 41 -3.42 -0.95 -14.52
C ARG A 41 -2.95 -2.34 -14.09
N GLU A 42 -1.81 -2.36 -13.40
CA GLU A 42 -1.19 -3.59 -12.92
C GLU A 42 -1.96 -4.20 -11.73
N TYR A 43 -2.66 -3.38 -10.95
CA TYR A 43 -3.45 -3.85 -9.81
C TYR A 43 -4.84 -4.32 -10.21
N TRP A 44 -5.51 -3.65 -11.16
CA TRP A 44 -6.95 -3.84 -11.38
C TRP A 44 -7.35 -4.01 -12.84
N GLY A 45 -6.45 -3.76 -13.80
CA GLY A 45 -6.79 -3.78 -15.22
C GLY A 45 -7.00 -5.18 -15.77
N SER A 46 -7.88 -5.31 -16.76
CA SER A 46 -8.25 -6.60 -17.37
C SER A 46 -7.05 -7.33 -17.99
N ASP A 47 -6.14 -6.61 -18.67
CA ASP A 47 -4.93 -7.21 -19.25
C ASP A 47 -4.02 -7.85 -18.18
N ALA A 48 -3.95 -7.22 -17.00
CA ALA A 48 -3.20 -7.76 -15.88
C ALA A 48 -3.87 -9.01 -15.30
N ALA A 49 -5.20 -9.19 -15.44
CA ALA A 49 -5.86 -10.39 -14.93
C ALA A 49 -5.32 -11.69 -15.57
N ASP A 50 -4.94 -11.64 -16.85
CA ASP A 50 -4.40 -12.80 -17.60
C ASP A 50 -2.87 -12.91 -17.56
N SER A 51 -2.18 -11.88 -17.07
CA SER A 51 -0.73 -11.87 -17.04
C SER A 51 -0.19 -12.66 -15.84
N VAL A 52 0.71 -13.61 -16.12
CA VAL A 52 1.41 -14.40 -15.09
C VAL A 52 2.29 -13.48 -14.25
N GLY A 53 2.19 -13.61 -12.93
CA GLY A 53 2.97 -12.82 -11.98
C GLY A 53 2.49 -11.38 -11.79
N SER A 54 1.40 -10.99 -12.43
CA SER A 54 0.80 -9.67 -12.26
C SER A 54 0.21 -9.45 -10.86
N ARG A 55 -0.08 -8.19 -10.54
CA ARG A 55 -0.66 -7.79 -9.25
C ARG A 55 -2.19 -7.66 -9.26
N ASN A 56 -2.84 -7.97 -10.37
CA ASN A 56 -4.28 -8.20 -10.42
C ASN A 56 -4.60 -9.60 -9.89
N LEU A 57 -4.46 -9.74 -8.56
CA LEU A 57 -4.64 -11.00 -7.84
C LEU A 57 -6.10 -11.43 -7.73
N ALA A 58 -7.02 -10.47 -7.83
CA ALA A 58 -8.46 -10.73 -7.82
C ALA A 58 -9.00 -11.13 -9.21
N GLY A 59 -8.16 -11.08 -10.25
CA GLY A 59 -8.56 -11.43 -11.61
C GLY A 59 -9.63 -10.50 -12.20
N ILE A 60 -9.61 -9.22 -11.82
CA ILE A 60 -10.62 -8.23 -12.24
C ILE A 60 -10.56 -8.07 -13.77
N LYS A 61 -11.70 -8.28 -14.43
CA LYS A 61 -11.90 -8.00 -15.85
C LYS A 61 -13.20 -7.21 -16.04
N ASP A 62 -13.13 -5.91 -15.83
CA ASP A 62 -14.29 -5.04 -15.91
C ASP A 62 -13.96 -3.80 -16.78
N PRO A 63 -14.66 -3.59 -17.90
CA PRO A 63 -14.37 -2.47 -18.80
C PRO A 63 -14.59 -1.10 -18.13
N VAL A 64 -15.46 -1.02 -17.11
CA VAL A 64 -15.67 0.22 -16.33
C VAL A 64 -14.44 0.49 -15.45
N VAL A 65 -13.84 -0.55 -14.85
CA VAL A 65 -12.59 -0.42 -14.10
C VAL A 65 -11.47 0.05 -15.03
N ASP A 66 -11.34 -0.58 -16.21
CA ASP A 66 -10.34 -0.19 -17.21
C ASP A 66 -10.48 1.28 -17.64
N GLU A 67 -11.69 1.72 -17.97
CA GLU A 67 -11.96 3.10 -18.37
C GLU A 67 -11.63 4.09 -17.25
N LEU A 68 -12.01 3.79 -16.00
CA LEU A 68 -11.73 4.64 -14.85
C LEU A 68 -10.23 4.76 -14.57
N ILE A 69 -9.46 3.68 -14.77
CA ILE A 69 -7.99 3.72 -14.69
C ILE A 69 -7.42 4.66 -15.75
N GLU A 70 -7.88 4.55 -17.00
CA GLU A 70 -7.40 5.43 -18.08
C GLU A 70 -7.72 6.90 -17.85
N LEU A 71 -8.94 7.19 -17.36
CA LEU A 71 -9.31 8.54 -16.95
C LEU A 71 -8.42 9.02 -15.80
N LEU A 72 -8.23 8.20 -14.75
CA LEU A 72 -7.40 8.55 -13.60
C LEU A 72 -5.98 8.93 -14.03
N VAL A 73 -5.35 8.11 -14.87
CA VAL A 73 -3.99 8.36 -15.39
C VAL A 73 -3.90 9.65 -16.20
N LYS A 74 -4.96 10.00 -16.94
CA LYS A 74 -5.05 11.23 -17.75
C LYS A 74 -5.56 12.45 -16.95
N SER A 75 -5.43 12.45 -15.63
CA SER A 75 -5.86 13.59 -14.81
C SER A 75 -4.88 14.75 -14.92
N GLU A 76 -5.37 15.91 -15.33
CA GLU A 76 -4.54 17.12 -15.53
C GLU A 76 -4.55 18.04 -14.31
N SER A 77 -5.39 17.76 -13.32
CA SER A 77 -5.47 18.53 -12.08
C SER A 77 -5.66 17.63 -10.86
N ARG A 78 -5.31 18.16 -9.68
CA ARG A 78 -5.55 17.47 -8.40
C ARG A 78 -7.02 17.19 -8.17
N GLU A 79 -7.90 18.09 -8.59
CA GLU A 79 -9.35 17.91 -8.47
C GLU A 79 -9.84 16.74 -9.34
N GLN A 80 -9.42 16.69 -10.60
CA GLN A 80 -9.76 15.58 -11.51
C GLN A 80 -9.26 14.25 -10.96
N LEU A 81 -8.01 14.22 -10.49
CA LEU A 81 -7.42 13.01 -9.90
C LEU A 81 -8.25 12.54 -8.71
N ASN A 82 -8.57 13.42 -7.76
CA ASN A 82 -9.36 13.08 -6.58
C ASN A 82 -10.75 12.53 -6.94
N VAL A 83 -11.44 13.13 -7.91
CA VAL A 83 -12.77 12.68 -8.35
C VAL A 83 -12.69 11.31 -9.01
N ARG A 84 -11.75 11.12 -9.93
CA ARG A 84 -11.58 9.86 -10.68
C ARG A 84 -11.10 8.72 -9.78
N THR A 85 -10.19 8.98 -8.85
CA THR A 85 -9.80 8.00 -7.82
C THR A 85 -10.98 7.58 -6.96
N ARG A 86 -11.83 8.52 -6.51
CA ARG A 86 -13.04 8.16 -5.74
C ARG A 86 -14.05 7.36 -6.56
N ALA A 87 -14.17 7.62 -7.87
CA ALA A 87 -15.02 6.84 -8.74
C ALA A 87 -14.51 5.41 -8.88
N LEU A 88 -13.21 5.23 -9.14
CA LEU A 88 -12.56 3.92 -9.20
C LEU A 88 -12.71 3.16 -7.88
N ASP A 89 -12.43 3.80 -6.74
CA ASP A 89 -12.58 3.21 -5.40
C ASP A 89 -13.99 2.67 -5.15
N ARG A 90 -15.03 3.44 -5.51
CA ARG A 90 -16.43 2.98 -5.39
C ARG A 90 -16.70 1.75 -6.23
N VAL A 91 -16.28 1.74 -7.50
CA VAL A 91 -16.51 0.60 -8.41
C VAL A 91 -15.80 -0.65 -7.88
N LEU A 92 -14.54 -0.53 -7.44
CA LEU A 92 -13.77 -1.64 -6.88
C LEU A 92 -14.42 -2.18 -5.59
N LEU A 93 -14.91 -1.32 -4.70
CA LEU A 93 -15.61 -1.73 -3.48
C LEU A 93 -16.92 -2.45 -3.78
N TRP A 94 -17.69 -1.98 -4.77
CA TRP A 94 -18.94 -2.62 -5.20
C TRP A 94 -18.73 -3.96 -5.90
N GLY A 95 -17.55 -4.21 -6.46
CA GLY A 95 -17.20 -5.51 -7.05
C GLY A 95 -16.88 -6.60 -6.02
N HIS A 96 -16.77 -6.26 -4.74
CA HIS A 96 -16.49 -7.22 -3.65
C HIS A 96 -15.23 -8.10 -3.87
N TYR A 97 -14.25 -7.59 -4.61
CA TYR A 97 -13.01 -8.32 -4.97
C TYR A 97 -12.11 -8.64 -3.77
N VAL A 98 -12.27 -7.89 -2.68
CA VAL A 98 -11.46 -8.01 -1.47
C VAL A 98 -12.34 -7.91 -0.22
N VAL A 99 -11.90 -8.53 0.86
CA VAL A 99 -12.39 -8.25 2.21
C VAL A 99 -11.40 -7.27 2.87
N PRO A 100 -11.76 -5.99 3.07
CA PRO A 100 -10.85 -5.01 3.65
C PRO A 100 -10.40 -5.44 5.05
N HIS A 101 -9.10 -5.29 5.31
CA HIS A 101 -8.50 -5.66 6.59
C HIS A 101 -8.27 -4.40 7.45
N TRP A 102 -7.08 -4.24 8.04
CA TRP A 102 -6.73 -3.09 8.87
C TRP A 102 -5.51 -2.34 8.32
N HIS A 103 -5.30 -1.12 8.79
CA HIS A 103 -4.10 -0.34 8.55
C HIS A 103 -3.63 0.32 9.85
N ILE A 104 -2.34 0.65 9.93
CA ILE A 104 -1.78 1.44 11.03
C ILE A 104 -1.86 2.93 10.69
N ARG A 105 -2.33 3.75 11.64
CA ARG A 105 -2.47 5.21 11.50
C ARG A 105 -1.27 5.99 12.05
N ALA A 106 -0.13 5.32 12.24
CA ALA A 106 1.05 5.89 12.87
C ALA A 106 2.31 5.23 12.34
N ASP A 107 3.35 6.04 12.13
CA ASP A 107 4.71 5.54 11.97
C ASP A 107 5.34 5.32 13.34
N ARG A 108 5.88 4.12 13.56
CA ARG A 108 6.53 3.75 14.82
C ARG A 108 8.04 3.77 14.62
N VAL A 109 8.72 4.58 15.42
CA VAL A 109 10.18 4.73 15.36
C VAL A 109 10.74 4.68 16.77
N LEU A 110 11.78 3.89 16.95
CA LEU A 110 12.58 3.88 18.17
C LEU A 110 13.94 4.47 17.85
N TYR A 111 14.36 5.43 18.65
CA TYR A 111 15.65 6.09 18.49
C TYR A 111 16.15 6.56 19.85
N TRP A 112 17.46 6.67 19.97
CA TRP A 112 18.11 7.26 21.14
C TRP A 112 17.77 8.75 21.22
N ASP A 113 17.42 9.25 22.41
CA ASP A 113 17.15 10.68 22.64
C ASP A 113 18.45 11.48 22.65
N LYS A 114 19.09 11.55 21.48
CA LYS A 114 20.28 12.34 21.15
C LYS A 114 20.09 13.14 19.87
N PHE A 115 18.86 13.13 19.34
CA PHE A 115 18.47 13.79 18.12
C PHE A 115 17.35 14.78 18.41
N SER A 116 17.46 15.94 17.79
CA SER A 116 16.37 16.91 17.70
C SER A 116 15.80 16.92 16.28
N ARG A 117 14.56 17.37 16.17
CA ARG A 117 13.75 17.27 14.94
C ARG A 117 12.85 18.51 14.81
N PRO A 118 12.33 18.81 13.60
CA PRO A 118 11.42 19.92 13.41
C PRO A 118 10.21 19.83 14.36
N PRO A 119 9.75 20.96 14.92
CA PRO A 119 8.65 20.96 15.89
C PRO A 119 7.30 20.57 15.25
N SER A 120 7.13 20.87 13.96
CA SER A 120 5.95 20.48 13.20
C SER A 120 6.17 19.13 12.50
N PRO A 121 5.20 18.22 12.53
CA PRO A 121 5.30 16.95 11.80
C PRO A 121 5.44 17.22 10.30
N VAL A 122 6.28 16.41 9.66
CA VAL A 122 6.31 16.33 8.21
C VAL A 122 5.02 15.70 7.71
N ARG A 123 4.50 16.18 6.58
CA ARG A 123 3.24 15.68 6.01
C ARG A 123 3.28 14.18 5.71
N SER A 124 4.44 13.65 5.36
CA SER A 124 4.63 12.25 4.97
C SER A 124 5.64 11.56 5.88
N GLY A 125 5.18 10.52 6.57
CA GLY A 125 6.08 9.54 7.17
C GLY A 125 7.03 10.09 8.24
N VAL A 126 8.05 9.30 8.53
CA VAL A 126 9.19 9.71 9.37
C VAL A 126 10.32 10.13 8.45
N MET A 127 10.74 11.39 8.54
CA MET A 127 11.87 11.93 7.78
C MET A 127 13.08 12.15 8.67
N THR A 128 13.82 11.08 8.95
CA THR A 128 15.06 11.12 9.77
C THR A 128 16.14 12.02 9.17
N THR A 129 16.11 12.26 7.86
CA THR A 129 17.00 13.22 7.17
C THR A 129 16.79 14.68 7.60
N ARG A 130 15.66 15.00 8.24
CA ARG A 130 15.41 16.32 8.84
C ARG A 130 15.80 16.40 10.31
N TRP A 131 16.30 15.32 10.89
CA TRP A 131 16.75 15.30 12.27
C TRP A 131 18.22 15.70 12.33
N TRP A 132 18.65 16.23 13.46
CA TRP A 132 20.04 16.59 13.69
C TRP A 132 20.51 16.10 15.05
N TYR A 133 21.82 15.86 15.15
CA TYR A 133 22.44 15.52 16.42
C TYR A 133 22.29 16.69 17.40
N ASP A 134 21.85 16.39 18.61
CA ASP A 134 21.67 17.35 19.68
C ASP A 134 22.64 17.00 20.81
N ALA A 135 23.68 17.83 20.96
CA ALA A 135 24.74 17.58 21.92
C ALA A 135 24.23 17.60 23.38
N GLN A 136 23.22 18.42 23.68
CA GLN A 136 22.66 18.52 25.04
C GLN A 136 21.88 17.25 25.37
N LYS A 137 21.01 16.81 24.45
CA LYS A 137 20.28 15.56 24.62
C LYS A 137 21.21 14.34 24.69
N ALA A 138 22.24 14.31 23.86
CA ALA A 138 23.23 13.24 23.87
C ALA A 138 23.95 13.15 25.22
N ALA A 139 24.38 14.27 25.78
CA ALA A 139 25.02 14.30 27.11
C ALA A 139 24.06 13.81 28.21
N ALA A 140 22.78 14.23 28.17
CA ALA A 140 21.76 13.76 29.11
C ALA A 140 21.50 12.25 29.01
N LEU A 141 21.49 11.72 27.78
CA LEU A 141 21.34 10.28 27.53
C LEU A 141 22.51 9.48 28.10
N GLU A 142 23.75 9.95 27.94
CA GLU A 142 24.93 9.26 28.50
C GLU A 142 24.94 9.29 30.03
N GLN A 143 24.53 10.40 30.65
CA GLN A 143 24.38 10.47 32.12
C GLN A 143 23.31 9.51 32.64
N ALA A 144 22.17 9.41 31.95
CA ALA A 144 21.07 8.52 32.34
C ALA A 144 21.39 7.02 32.19
N ARG A 145 22.49 6.67 31.52
CA ARG A 145 22.96 5.29 31.33
C ARG A 145 23.97 4.83 32.38
N GLN A 146 24.56 5.75 33.15
CA GLN A 146 25.46 5.46 34.26
C GLN A 146 24.67 5.07 35.50
#